data_AF-A0A1L8WNN2-F1
#
_entry.id   AF-A0A1L8WNN2-F1
#
_cell.length_a   1.000
_cell.length_b   1.000
_cell.length_c   1.000
_cell.angle_alpha   90.00
_cell.angle_beta   90.00
_cell.angle_gamma   90.00
#
_symmetry.space_group_name_H-M   'P 1'
#
loop_
_entity.id
_entity.type
_entity.pdbx_description
1 polymer ?
#
loop_
_entity_poly.entity_id
_entity_poly.type
_entity_poly.pdbx_seq_one_letter_code
_entity_poly.pdbx_strand_id
1 'polypeptide(L)'
;MTEKTFKEMQITEKQLLADLTTYLQDQTNQKLALKIFEAHKKWLSFSWPSYSTEAHSGLGLLYVSDKRFASYYDERCGAGAVQALHAIIQRYTSM
;
A
#
# COMPACT_ATOMS: atom_id res chain seq x y z
N MET A 1 -5.84 -20.48 -1.95
CA MET A 1 -4.88 -19.90 -0.99
C MET A 1 -4.49 -20.98 0.00
N THR A 2 -3.19 -21.21 0.26
CA THR A 2 -2.75 -22.15 1.31
C THR A 2 -2.64 -21.45 2.68
N GLU A 3 -2.61 -22.20 3.78
CA GLU A 3 -2.44 -21.62 5.13
C GLU A 3 -1.12 -20.82 5.25
N LYS A 4 -0.04 -21.32 4.63
CA LYS A 4 1.25 -20.62 4.60
C LYS A 4 1.15 -19.29 3.85
N THR A 5 0.52 -19.29 2.67
CA THR A 5 0.32 -18.07 1.87
C THR A 5 -0.53 -17.05 2.62
N PHE A 6 -1.56 -17.50 3.35
CA PHE A 6 -2.40 -16.63 4.17
C PHE A 6 -1.60 -15.98 5.32
N LYS A 7 -0.76 -16.74 6.03
CA LYS A 7 0.13 -16.19 7.07
C LYS A 7 1.10 -15.15 6.50
N GLU A 8 1.71 -15.43 5.35
CA GLU A 8 2.60 -14.48 4.68
C GLU A 8 1.89 -13.20 4.24
N MET A 9 0.63 -13.30 3.79
CA MET A 9 -0.22 -12.14 3.49
C MET A 9 -0.45 -11.27 4.72
N GLN A 10 -0.81 -11.87 5.86
CA GLN A 10 -1.03 -11.15 7.13
C GLN A 10 0.25 -10.47 7.65
N ILE A 11 1.39 -11.15 7.57
CA ILE A 11 2.69 -10.58 7.96
C ILE A 11 3.03 -9.39 7.06
N THR A 12 2.83 -9.53 5.74
CA THR A 12 3.08 -8.47 4.78
C THR A 12 2.18 -7.26 5.03
N GLU A 13 0.89 -7.49 5.31
CA GLU A 13 -0.07 -6.44 5.67
C GLU A 13 0.35 -5.70 6.94
N LYS A 14 0.70 -6.44 8.00
CA LYS A 14 1.15 -5.84 9.27
C LYS A 14 2.38 -4.96 9.09
N GLN A 15 3.36 -5.42 8.30
CA GLN A 15 4.56 -4.64 8.00
C GLN A 15 4.22 -3.38 7.18
N LEU A 16 3.38 -3.52 6.14
CA LEU A 16 2.92 -2.40 5.33
C LEU A 16 2.27 -1.31 6.19
N LEU A 17 1.36 -1.69 7.09
CA LEU A 17 0.67 -0.74 7.97
C LEU A 17 1.64 -0.07 8.95
N ALA A 18 2.57 -0.82 9.55
CA ALA A 18 3.56 -0.27 10.48
C ALA A 18 4.51 0.73 9.80
N ASP A 19 4.98 0.40 8.59
CA ASP A 19 5.84 1.28 7.81
C ASP A 19 5.08 2.52 7.35
N LEU A 20 3.82 2.39 6.92
CA LEU A 20 2.98 3.51 6.52
C LEU A 20 2.72 4.48 7.69
N THR A 21 2.39 3.96 8.88
CA THR A 21 2.24 4.78 10.10
C THR A 21 3.53 5.52 10.44
N THR A 22 4.70 4.88 10.28
CA THR A 22 6.00 5.51 10.51
C THR A 22 6.28 6.60 9.46
N TYR A 23 5.95 6.34 8.19
CA TYR A 23 6.14 7.27 7.09
C TYR A 23 5.29 8.54 7.24
N LEU A 24 4.12 8.46 7.88
CA LEU A 24 3.33 9.65 8.17
C LEU A 24 4.03 10.66 9.09
N GLN A 25 5.01 10.23 9.89
CA GLN A 25 5.82 11.12 10.73
C GLN A 25 6.92 11.86 9.94
N ASP A 26 7.40 11.25 8.85
CA ASP A 26 8.40 11.83 7.95
C ASP A 26 8.20 11.32 6.52
N GLN A 27 7.40 12.06 5.74
CA GLN A 27 7.10 11.71 4.35
C GLN A 27 8.28 11.98 3.40
N THR A 28 9.40 12.53 3.88
CA THR A 28 10.60 12.72 3.07
C THR A 28 11.46 11.45 2.97
N ASN A 29 11.19 10.44 3.80
CA ASN A 29 11.94 9.20 3.85
C ASN A 29 11.68 8.29 2.63
N GLN A 30 12.44 8.53 1.55
CA GLN A 30 12.30 7.79 0.29
C GLN A 30 12.63 6.30 0.42
N LYS A 31 13.50 5.91 1.36
CA LYS A 31 13.82 4.50 1.60
C LYS A 31 12.61 3.76 2.17
N LEU A 32 11.88 4.42 3.08
CA LEU A 32 10.65 3.87 3.66
C LEU A 32 9.52 3.86 2.64
N ALA A 33 9.39 4.91 1.81
CA ALA A 33 8.44 4.94 0.70
C ALA A 33 8.62 3.75 -0.27
N LEU A 34 9.85 3.42 -0.65
CA LEU A 34 10.14 2.25 -1.49
C LEU A 34 9.75 0.94 -0.80
N LYS A 35 10.04 0.79 0.49
CA LYS A 35 9.63 -0.41 1.26
C LYS A 35 8.12 -0.58 1.30
N ILE A 36 7.38 0.50 1.52
CA ILE A 36 5.91 0.52 1.50
C ILE A 36 5.40 0.09 0.12
N PHE A 37 5.97 0.63 -0.97
CA PHE A 37 5.58 0.26 -2.32
C PHE A 37 5.76 -1.24 -2.60
N GLU A 38 6.94 -1.79 -2.29
CA GLU A 38 7.24 -3.22 -2.50
C GLU A 38 6.38 -4.12 -1.61
N ALA A 39 6.14 -3.73 -0.35
CA ALA A 39 5.25 -4.44 0.55
C ALA A 39 3.81 -4.46 0.03
N HIS A 40 3.31 -3.33 -0.48
CA HIS A 40 1.97 -3.23 -1.04
C HIS A 40 1.83 -4.05 -2.33
N LYS A 41 2.81 -3.98 -3.24
CA LYS A 41 2.88 -4.82 -4.44
C LYS A 41 2.87 -6.31 -4.10
N LYS A 42 3.66 -6.73 -3.10
CA LYS A 42 3.67 -8.11 -2.61
C LYS A 42 2.29 -8.48 -2.03
N TRP A 43 1.69 -7.61 -1.24
CA TRP A 43 0.37 -7.84 -0.65
C TRP A 43 -0.70 -8.06 -1.72
N LEU A 44 -0.71 -7.23 -2.77
CA LEU A 44 -1.62 -7.39 -3.92
C LEU A 44 -1.39 -8.71 -4.66
N SER A 45 -0.13 -9.14 -4.82
CA SER A 45 0.21 -10.39 -5.53
C SER A 45 -0.38 -11.66 -4.90
N PHE A 46 -0.80 -11.62 -3.64
CA PHE A 46 -1.48 -12.75 -3.02
C PHE A 46 -2.91 -12.94 -3.53
N SER A 47 -3.57 -11.86 -3.98
CA SER A 47 -4.98 -11.88 -4.42
C SER A 47 -5.16 -11.60 -5.91
N TRP A 48 -4.25 -10.85 -6.53
CA TRP A 48 -4.31 -10.54 -7.94
C TRP A 48 -3.81 -11.72 -8.78
N PRO A 49 -4.53 -12.10 -9.86
CA PRO A 49 -4.10 -13.18 -10.75
C PRO A 49 -2.80 -12.83 -11.51
N SER A 50 -2.57 -11.54 -11.77
CA SER A 50 -1.35 -11.01 -12.37
C SER A 50 -1.11 -9.57 -11.92
N TYR A 51 0.13 -9.23 -11.59
CA TYR A 51 0.52 -7.86 -11.27
C TYR A 51 0.83 -7.06 -12.54
N SER A 52 0.33 -5.82 -12.62
CA SER A 52 0.84 -4.82 -13.56
C SER A 52 0.95 -3.45 -12.89
N THR A 53 1.87 -2.63 -13.39
CA THR A 53 2.09 -1.24 -12.95
C THR A 53 0.85 -0.37 -13.17
N GLU A 54 0.15 -0.57 -14.28
CA GLU A 54 -1.06 0.18 -14.64
C GLU A 54 -2.20 -0.14 -13.69
N ALA A 55 -2.40 -1.43 -13.36
CA ALA A 55 -3.41 -1.85 -12.40
C ALA A 55 -3.12 -1.29 -10.99
N HIS A 56 -1.86 -1.35 -10.56
CA HIS A 56 -1.44 -0.80 -9.26
C HIS A 56 -1.64 0.71 -9.21
N SER A 57 -1.28 1.43 -10.28
CA SER A 57 -1.50 2.86 -10.40
C SER A 57 -2.99 3.22 -10.34
N GLY A 58 -3.82 2.51 -11.11
CA GLY A 58 -5.27 2.70 -11.11
C GLY A 58 -5.90 2.46 -9.74
N LEU A 59 -5.43 1.44 -8.99
CA LEU A 59 -5.89 1.19 -7.62
C LEU A 59 -5.57 2.37 -6.69
N GLY A 60 -4.36 2.94 -6.80
CA GLY A 60 -3.97 4.12 -6.04
C GLY A 60 -4.88 5.32 -6.29
N LEU A 61 -5.28 5.55 -7.55
CA LEU A 61 -6.23 6.62 -7.91
C LEU A 61 -7.62 6.36 -7.31
N LEU A 62 -8.09 5.11 -7.33
CA LEU A 62 -9.38 4.73 -6.75
C LEU A 62 -9.43 4.97 -5.24
N TYR A 63 -8.33 4.70 -4.52
CA TYR A 63 -8.25 4.91 -3.08
C TYR A 63 -8.59 6.34 -2.64
N VAL A 64 -8.19 7.34 -3.42
CA VAL A 64 -8.42 8.76 -3.11
C VAL A 64 -9.65 9.34 -3.80
N SER A 65 -10.23 8.63 -4.76
CA SER A 65 -11.41 9.08 -5.53
C SER A 65 -12.73 8.84 -4.79
N ASP A 66 -12.80 7.85 -3.91
CA ASP A 66 -14.00 7.53 -3.12
C ASP A 66 -13.63 7.21 -1.66
N LYS A 67 -14.25 7.94 -0.74
CA LYS A 67 -14.00 7.86 0.71
C LYS A 67 -14.19 6.46 1.31
N ARG A 68 -14.97 5.58 0.67
CA ARG A 68 -15.15 4.19 1.11
C ARG A 68 -13.88 3.35 0.96
N PHE A 69 -12.98 3.73 0.04
CA PHE A 69 -11.70 3.07 -0.14
C PHE A 69 -10.58 3.69 0.71
N ALA A 70 -10.76 4.94 1.13
CA ALA A 70 -9.84 5.65 2.02
C ALA A 70 -9.79 5.06 3.43
N SER A 71 -10.93 4.58 3.94
CA SER A 71 -11.08 4.18 5.34
C SER A 71 -10.11 3.07 5.76
N TYR A 72 -9.79 2.13 4.87
CA TYR A 72 -8.95 0.98 5.23
C TYR A 72 -7.59 1.39 5.82
N TYR A 73 -6.90 2.33 5.17
CA TYR A 73 -5.58 2.80 5.61
C TYR A 73 -5.68 3.92 6.64
N ASP A 74 -6.61 4.87 6.46
CA ASP A 74 -6.75 5.99 7.38
C ASP A 74 -7.16 5.54 8.80
N GLU A 75 -8.03 4.53 8.92
CA GLU A 75 -8.43 3.97 10.23
C GLU A 75 -7.29 3.21 10.93
N ARG A 76 -6.38 2.59 10.16
CA ARG A 76 -5.31 1.72 10.70
C ARG A 76 -4.00 2.47 10.95
N CYS A 77 -3.70 3.49 10.14
CA CYS A 77 -2.43 4.20 10.16
C CYS A 77 -2.57 5.67 10.59
N GLY A 78 -3.79 6.23 10.56
CA GLY A 78 -4.07 7.62 10.88
C GLY A 78 -4.46 8.44 9.65
N ALA A 79 -5.08 9.61 9.90
CA ALA A 79 -5.52 10.50 8.83
C ALA A 79 -4.35 10.90 7.91
N GLY A 80 -4.55 10.77 6.59
CA GLY A 80 -3.51 11.06 5.60
C GLY A 80 -2.82 9.81 5.05
N ALA A 81 -3.06 8.64 5.63
CA ALA A 81 -2.44 7.38 5.23
C ALA A 81 -2.77 7.00 3.79
N VAL A 82 -4.04 7.14 3.39
CA VAL A 82 -4.45 6.81 2.03
C VAL A 82 -3.79 7.73 1.00
N GLN A 83 -3.66 9.02 1.30
CA GLN A 83 -3.03 10.00 0.41
C GLN A 83 -1.53 9.72 0.29
N ALA A 84 -0.86 9.38 1.39
CA ALA A 84 0.54 8.99 1.41
C ALA A 84 0.77 7.72 0.58
N LEU A 85 -0.05 6.68 0.77
CA LEU A 85 0.04 5.44 -0.01
C LEU A 85 -0.21 5.69 -1.50
N HIS A 86 -1.23 6.48 -1.84
CA HIS A 86 -1.49 6.90 -3.22
C HIS A 86 -0.27 7.58 -3.85
N ALA A 87 0.33 8.56 -3.16
CA ALA A 87 1.50 9.28 -3.66
C ALA A 87 2.70 8.35 -3.88
N ILE A 88 2.93 7.39 -2.97
CA ILE A 88 3.96 6.37 -3.11
C ILE A 88 3.70 5.50 -4.34
N ILE A 89 2.46 5.02 -4.52
CA ILE A 89 2.08 4.21 -5.69
C ILE A 89 2.37 4.99 -6.98
N GLN A 90 1.84 6.20 -7.12
CA GLN A 90 2.01 6.99 -8.34
C GLN A 90 3.49 7.25 -8.65
N ARG A 91 4.32 7.50 -7.63
CA ARG A 91 5.75 7.72 -7.80
C ARG A 91 6.45 6.51 -8.43
N TYR A 92 6.11 5.29 -8.02
CA TYR A 92 6.84 4.09 -8.44
C TYR A 92 6.15 3.30 -9.57
N THR A 93 4.92 3.65 -9.96
CA THR A 93 4.26 3.10 -11.16
C THR A 93 4.39 3.98 -12.40
N SER A 94 4.83 5.23 -12.26
CA SER A 94 4.98 6.19 -13.36
C SER A 94 6.42 6.35 -13.87
N MET A 95 7.35 5.49 -13.42
CA MET A 95 8.77 5.50 -13.82
C MET A 95 9.04 4.49 -14.94
#